data_AF-A0A9W6EZE6-F1
#
_entry.id   AF-A0A9W6EZE6-F1
#
_cell.length_a   1.000
_cell.length_b   1.000
_cell.length_c   1.000
_cell.angle_alpha   90.00
_cell.angle_beta   90.00
_cell.angle_gamma   90.00
#
_symmetry.space_group_name_H-M   'P 1'
#
loop_
_entity.id
_entity.type
_entity.pdbx_description
1 polymer ?
#
loop_
_entity_poly.entity_id
_entity_poly.type
_entity_poly.pdbx_seq_one_letter_code
_entity_poly.pdbx_strand_id
1 'polypeptide(L)'
;MGEIVPVSKQGADNSQAITLLGHAPVTQADYEERIKGAQELEAKLKHIQETVPTKVYNVSSSSAGAGSGDFHQYRIVRRAEQDRVRQLEADWEKKKQEEEFKRKLEELNKISEDKTAKKRAKRQKKKQQKKQKKGAEGAAADGKGQESGESGSEDDGQPGLD
;
A
#
# COMPACT_ATOMS: atom_id res chain seq x y z
N MET A 1 -6.86 54.47 32.47
CA MET A 1 -5.70 54.90 31.66
C MET A 1 -4.82 53.68 31.45
N GLY A 2 -5.04 52.97 30.35
CA GLY A 2 -4.24 51.84 29.91
C GLY A 2 -4.38 51.81 28.40
N GLU A 3 -3.34 52.26 27.71
CA GLU A 3 -3.33 52.48 26.26
C GLU A 3 -3.38 51.15 25.50
N ILE A 4 -4.17 51.14 24.42
CA ILE A 4 -4.40 50.01 23.53
C ILE A 4 -3.30 50.02 22.47
N VAL A 5 -2.47 48.98 22.43
CA VAL A 5 -1.53 48.73 21.32
C VAL A 5 -2.23 47.84 20.28
N PRO A 6 -2.29 48.23 18.99
CA PRO A 6 -2.96 47.45 17.96
C PRO A 6 -2.08 46.30 17.47
N VAL A 7 -2.54 45.06 17.64
CA VAL A 7 -1.90 43.89 17.03
C VAL A 7 -2.28 43.82 15.55
N SER A 8 -1.25 44.07 14.75
CA SER A 8 -1.06 43.86 13.31
C SER A 8 -2.08 43.00 12.56
N LYS A 9 -2.66 43.61 11.51
CA LYS A 9 -3.21 42.91 10.35
C LYS A 9 -2.08 42.18 9.61
N GLN A 10 -1.99 40.86 9.77
CA GLN A 10 -1.42 39.93 8.79
C GLN A 10 -1.62 38.50 9.30
N GLY A 11 -2.61 37.83 8.73
CA GLY A 11 -2.97 36.45 9.05
C GLY A 11 -4.14 36.06 8.16
N ALA A 12 -3.84 35.90 6.86
CA ALA A 12 -4.77 35.35 5.91
C ALA A 12 -5.26 33.97 6.40
N ASP A 13 -6.57 33.87 6.55
CA ASP A 13 -7.38 32.70 6.19
C ASP A 13 -6.88 31.33 6.69
N ASN A 14 -6.78 31.16 8.01
CA ASN A 14 -6.77 29.82 8.63
C ASN A 14 -8.09 29.47 9.33
N SER A 15 -9.20 30.14 8.96
CA SER A 15 -10.51 29.52 9.07
C SER A 15 -10.65 28.58 7.88
N GLN A 16 -10.02 27.40 7.96
CA GLN A 16 -10.57 26.27 7.21
C GLN A 16 -11.98 26.07 7.75
N ALA A 17 -12.94 26.71 7.07
CA ALA A 17 -14.33 26.42 7.24
C ALA A 17 -14.43 24.90 7.16
N ILE A 18 -14.89 24.27 8.23
CA ILE A 18 -15.43 22.92 8.16
C ILE A 18 -16.73 23.08 7.39
N THR A 19 -16.60 23.30 6.08
CA THR A 19 -17.69 23.07 5.14
C THR A 19 -18.03 21.61 5.33
N LEU A 20 -19.24 21.34 5.82
CA LEU A 20 -19.95 20.09 5.61
C LEU A 20 -20.05 19.88 4.09
N LEU A 21 -18.94 19.49 3.46
CA LEU A 21 -18.93 18.97 2.11
C LEU A 21 -19.78 17.71 2.24
N GLY A 22 -21.00 17.77 1.71
CA GLY A 22 -21.92 16.64 1.70
C GLY A 22 -21.13 15.39 1.28
N HIS A 23 -21.19 14.38 2.13
CA HIS A 23 -20.60 13.07 1.84
C HIS A 23 -20.96 12.69 0.40
N ALA A 24 -19.98 12.32 -0.42
CA ALA A 24 -20.24 11.80 -1.76
C ALA A 24 -21.35 10.74 -1.65
N PRO A 25 -22.34 10.71 -2.57
CA PRO A 25 -23.42 9.76 -2.47
C PRO A 25 -22.81 8.36 -2.44
N VAL A 26 -23.01 7.67 -1.31
CA VAL A 26 -22.51 6.30 -1.12
C VAL A 26 -23.01 5.48 -2.30
N THR A 27 -22.08 4.92 -3.06
CA THR A 27 -22.46 4.12 -4.22
C THR A 27 -23.07 2.80 -3.75
N GLN A 28 -23.91 2.18 -4.57
CA GLN A 28 -24.47 0.87 -4.25
C GLN A 28 -23.37 -0.17 -3.92
N ALA A 29 -22.22 -0.08 -4.61
CA ALA A 29 -21.06 -0.91 -4.35
C ALA A 29 -20.47 -0.66 -2.96
N ASP A 30 -20.34 0.60 -2.54
CA ASP A 30 -19.85 0.93 -1.19
C ASP A 30 -20.78 0.38 -0.10
N TYR A 31 -22.11 0.38 -0.33
CA TYR A 31 -23.06 -0.24 0.59
C TYR A 31 -22.87 -1.76 0.67
N GLU A 32 -22.68 -2.43 -0.46
CA GLU A 32 -22.44 -3.87 -0.52
C GLU A 32 -21.12 -4.25 0.17
N GLU A 33 -20.06 -3.47 0.00
CA GLU A 33 -18.79 -3.67 0.72
C GLU A 33 -18.94 -3.50 2.23
N ARG A 34 -19.68 -2.48 2.67
CA ARG A 34 -19.99 -2.29 4.10
C ARG A 34 -20.78 -3.47 4.66
N ILE A 35 -21.77 -3.98 3.92
CA ILE A 35 -22.56 -5.14 4.32
C ILE A 35 -21.69 -6.39 4.41
N LYS A 36 -20.82 -6.64 3.42
CA LYS A 36 -19.86 -7.76 3.45
C LYS A 36 -18.91 -7.65 4.63
N GLY A 37 -18.35 -6.46 4.87
CA GLY A 37 -17.48 -6.21 6.03
C GLY A 37 -18.21 -6.45 7.36
N ALA A 38 -19.47 -6.03 7.48
CA ALA A 38 -20.30 -6.31 8.66
C ALA A 38 -20.53 -7.82 8.85
N GLN A 39 -20.87 -8.55 7.80
CA GLN A 39 -21.07 -10.01 7.83
C GLN A 39 -19.80 -10.76 8.25
N GLU A 40 -18.63 -10.35 7.74
CA GLU A 40 -17.35 -10.94 8.14
C GLU A 40 -17.03 -10.69 9.62
N LEU A 41 -17.34 -9.48 10.12
CA LEU A 41 -17.15 -9.15 11.54
C LEU A 41 -18.08 -9.97 12.42
N GLU A 42 -19.35 -10.12 12.06
CA GLU A 42 -20.30 -10.98 12.77
C GLU A 42 -19.83 -12.44 12.80
N ALA A 43 -19.33 -12.97 11.68
CA ALA A 43 -18.78 -14.32 11.64
C ALA A 43 -17.58 -14.49 12.56
N LYS A 44 -16.65 -13.52 12.59
CA LYS A 44 -15.50 -13.52 13.51
C LYS A 44 -15.94 -13.43 14.96
N LEU A 45 -16.88 -12.54 15.28
CA LEU A 45 -17.43 -12.40 16.63
C LEU A 45 -18.09 -13.69 17.10
N LYS A 46 -18.90 -14.33 16.25
CA LYS A 46 -19.53 -15.61 16.54
C LYS A 46 -18.47 -16.69 16.82
N HIS A 47 -17.43 -16.76 15.99
CA HIS A 47 -16.35 -17.71 16.19
C HIS A 47 -15.63 -17.49 17.53
N ILE A 48 -15.33 -16.25 17.89
CA ILE A 48 -14.71 -15.90 19.18
C ILE A 48 -15.62 -16.31 20.35
N GLN A 49 -16.91 -16.00 20.27
CA GLN A 49 -17.88 -16.36 21.31
C GLN A 49 -18.01 -17.87 21.51
N GLU A 50 -17.89 -18.65 20.43
CA GLU A 50 -17.96 -20.11 20.47
C GLU A 50 -16.66 -20.77 20.95
N THR A 51 -15.51 -20.22 20.54
CA THR A 51 -14.20 -20.84 20.82
C THR A 51 -13.58 -20.40 22.14
N VAL A 52 -13.80 -19.16 22.56
CA VAL A 52 -13.17 -18.58 23.75
C VAL A 52 -14.11 -18.75 24.96
N PRO A 53 -13.73 -19.52 25.99
CA PRO A 53 -14.55 -19.67 27.18
C PRO A 53 -14.63 -18.34 27.94
N THR A 54 -15.84 -17.82 28.13
CA THR A 54 -16.10 -16.54 28.82
C THR A 54 -15.97 -16.62 30.34
N LYS A 55 -16.20 -17.80 30.92
CA LYS A 55 -16.10 -18.05 32.36
C LYS A 55 -15.50 -19.42 32.63
N VAL A 56 -14.53 -19.46 33.53
CA VAL A 56 -13.93 -20.70 34.03
C VAL A 56 -14.54 -21.00 35.40
N TYR A 57 -15.18 -22.16 35.54
CA TYR A 57 -15.94 -22.52 36.75
C TYR A 57 -15.08 -23.24 37.81
N ASN A 58 -14.04 -23.95 37.40
CA ASN A 58 -13.20 -24.80 38.27
C ASN A 58 -11.90 -24.09 38.66
N VAL A 59 -11.99 -22.86 39.16
CA VAL A 59 -10.82 -22.07 39.57
C VAL A 59 -10.69 -22.10 41.09
N SER A 60 -9.59 -22.64 41.59
CA SER A 60 -9.23 -22.57 43.01
C SER A 60 -9.02 -21.13 43.47
N SER A 61 -9.26 -20.84 44.75
CA SER A 61 -9.02 -19.50 45.29
C SER A 61 -7.54 -19.11 45.21
N SER A 62 -7.23 -17.81 45.19
CA SER A 62 -5.85 -17.31 45.01
C SER A 62 -4.87 -17.75 46.10
N SER A 63 -5.37 -18.10 47.29
CA SER A 63 -4.57 -18.61 48.41
C SER A 63 -4.66 -20.12 48.59
N ALA A 64 -5.34 -20.83 47.69
CA ALA A 64 -5.39 -22.29 47.73
C ALA A 64 -4.01 -22.87 47.40
N GLY A 65 -3.64 -23.95 48.11
CA GLY A 65 -2.42 -24.70 47.82
C GLY A 65 -2.52 -25.48 46.50
N ALA A 66 -1.41 -26.10 46.10
CA ALA A 66 -1.36 -26.92 44.89
C ALA A 66 -2.25 -28.17 45.02
N GLY A 67 -3.25 -28.28 44.15
CA GLY A 67 -4.08 -29.46 44.00
C GLY A 67 -3.40 -30.55 43.16
N SER A 68 -3.89 -31.80 43.27
CA SER A 68 -3.36 -32.93 42.48
C SER A 68 -3.59 -32.78 40.96
N GLY A 69 -4.56 -31.98 40.54
CA GLY A 69 -4.87 -31.68 39.14
C GLY A 69 -4.09 -30.50 38.53
N ASP A 70 -3.48 -29.65 39.37
CA ASP A 70 -2.89 -28.38 38.92
C ASP A 70 -1.71 -28.61 37.97
N PHE A 71 -0.94 -29.68 38.21
CA PHE A 71 0.15 -30.07 37.32
C PHE A 71 -0.33 -30.39 35.91
N HIS A 72 -1.45 -31.12 35.77
CA HIS A 72 -2.00 -31.45 34.47
C HIS A 72 -2.59 -30.23 33.77
N GLN A 73 -3.26 -29.35 34.53
CA GLN A 73 -3.77 -28.09 34.00
C GLN A 73 -2.63 -27.20 33.46
N TYR A 74 -1.55 -27.04 34.22
CA TYR A 74 -0.36 -26.32 33.77
C TYR A 74 0.22 -26.93 32.49
N ARG A 75 0.34 -28.26 32.41
CA ARG A 75 0.86 -28.94 31.22
C ARG A 75 0.01 -28.66 29.97
N ILE A 76 -1.32 -28.69 30.10
CA ILE A 76 -2.24 -28.42 28.99
C ILE A 76 -2.11 -26.96 28.54
N VAL A 77 -2.20 -26.02 29.47
CA VAL A 77 -2.10 -24.58 29.18
C VAL A 77 -0.75 -24.22 28.57
N ARG A 78 0.34 -24.78 29.10
CA ARG A 78 1.69 -24.54 28.58
C ARG A 78 1.83 -25.02 27.13
N ARG A 79 1.30 -26.21 26.80
CA ARG A 79 1.33 -26.72 25.42
C ARG A 79 0.53 -25.83 24.49
N ALA A 80 -0.69 -25.47 24.88
CA ALA A 80 -1.54 -24.57 24.11
C ALA A 80 -0.85 -23.21 23.87
N GLU A 81 -0.18 -22.66 24.89
CA GLU A 81 0.56 -21.40 24.75
C GLU A 81 1.80 -21.53 23.86
N GLN A 82 2.55 -22.62 23.97
CA GLN A 82 3.69 -22.88 23.06
C GLN A 82 3.24 -23.01 21.61
N ASP A 83 2.13 -23.70 21.37
CA ASP A 83 1.55 -23.85 20.03
C ASP A 83 1.06 -22.49 19.49
N ARG A 84 0.41 -21.68 20.34
CA ARG A 84 -0.01 -20.31 20.01
C ARG A 84 1.17 -19.42 19.62
N VAL A 85 2.23 -19.42 20.43
CA VAL A 85 3.45 -18.63 20.16
C VAL A 85 4.10 -19.09 18.84
N ARG A 86 4.21 -20.40 18.61
CA ARG A 86 4.77 -20.95 17.37
C ARG A 86 3.98 -20.51 16.13
N GLN A 87 2.64 -20.53 16.20
CA GLN A 87 1.80 -20.06 15.10
C GLN A 87 1.99 -18.57 14.83
N LEU A 88 2.02 -17.75 15.89
CA LEU A 88 2.22 -16.31 15.78
C LEU A 88 3.58 -15.96 15.14
N GLU A 89 4.64 -16.65 15.54
CA GLU A 89 5.99 -16.50 14.96
C GLU A 89 6.01 -16.91 13.48
N ALA A 90 5.38 -18.02 13.13
CA ALA A 90 5.31 -18.49 11.74
C ALA A 90 4.53 -17.51 10.84
N ASP A 91 3.41 -16.98 11.32
CA ASP A 91 2.61 -15.97 10.59
C ASP A 91 3.38 -14.66 10.41
N TRP A 92 4.13 -14.24 11.43
CA TRP A 92 4.97 -13.05 11.35
C TRP A 92 6.09 -13.21 10.32
N GLU A 93 6.80 -14.34 10.34
CA GLU A 93 7.87 -14.63 9.39
C GLU A 93 7.33 -14.68 7.96
N LYS A 94 6.16 -15.30 7.76
CA LYS A 94 5.49 -15.31 6.45
C LYS A 94 5.15 -13.89 5.97
N LYS A 95 4.56 -13.06 6.82
CA LYS A 95 4.23 -11.65 6.47
C LYS A 95 5.48 -10.87 6.10
N LYS A 96 6.56 -11.01 6.88
CA LYS A 96 7.83 -10.36 6.60
C LYS A 96 8.40 -10.77 5.24
N GLN A 97 8.39 -12.07 4.93
CA GLN A 97 8.84 -12.56 3.62
C GLN A 97 7.98 -12.04 2.47
N GLU A 98 6.66 -11.99 2.64
CA GLU A 98 5.74 -11.42 1.65
C GLU A 98 5.98 -9.93 1.42
N GLU A 99 6.21 -9.16 2.47
CA GLU A 99 6.53 -7.73 2.39
C GLU A 99 7.86 -7.49 1.67
N GLU A 100 8.91 -8.25 2.03
CA GLU A 100 10.21 -8.18 1.35
C GLU A 100 10.09 -8.55 -0.14
N PHE A 101 9.30 -9.57 -0.46
CA PHE A 101 9.05 -9.98 -1.84
C PHE A 101 8.31 -8.91 -2.63
N LYS A 102 7.22 -8.34 -2.08
CA LYS A 102 6.47 -7.25 -2.70
C LYS A 102 7.36 -6.03 -2.96
N ARG A 103 8.18 -5.65 -1.98
CA ARG A 103 9.12 -4.54 -2.12
C ARG A 103 10.12 -4.78 -3.27
N LYS A 104 10.70 -5.98 -3.36
CA LYS A 104 11.61 -6.35 -4.46
C LYS A 104 10.91 -6.29 -5.82
N LEU A 105 9.67 -6.78 -5.91
CA LEU A 105 8.89 -6.70 -7.15
C LEU A 105 8.60 -5.25 -7.57
N GLU A 106 8.22 -4.39 -6.63
CA GLU A 106 7.99 -2.97 -6.90
C GLU A 106 9.26 -2.25 -7.37
N GLU A 107 10.42 -2.54 -6.76
CA GLU A 107 11.72 -2.00 -7.17
C GLU A 107 12.07 -2.43 -8.61
N LEU A 108 11.89 -3.70 -8.95
CA LEU A 108 12.14 -4.20 -10.31
C LEU A 108 11.18 -3.59 -11.34
N ASN A 109 9.89 -3.47 -10.98
CA ASN A 109 8.90 -2.84 -11.85
C ASN A 109 9.26 -1.37 -12.11
N LYS A 110 9.62 -0.59 -11.07
CA LYS A 110 10.09 0.80 -11.22
C LYS A 110 11.31 0.90 -12.15
N ILE A 111 12.30 0.05 -11.98
CA ILE A 111 13.49 0.03 -12.87
C ILE A 111 13.09 -0.27 -14.33
N SER A 112 12.17 -1.21 -14.55
CA SER A 112 11.69 -1.56 -15.89
C SER A 112 10.89 -0.43 -16.53
N GLU A 113 10.06 0.27 -15.74
CA GLU A 113 9.27 1.42 -16.15
C GLU A 113 10.17 2.60 -16.50
N ASP A 114 11.18 2.90 -15.68
CA ASP A 114 12.17 3.95 -15.94
C ASP A 114 12.95 3.71 -17.22
N LYS A 115 13.43 2.48 -17.44
CA LYS A 115 14.13 2.09 -18.68
C LYS A 115 13.20 2.28 -19.89
N THR A 116 11.94 1.86 -19.77
CA THR A 116 10.95 1.97 -20.84
C THR A 116 10.54 3.42 -21.10
N ALA A 117 10.38 4.24 -20.05
CA ALA A 117 10.05 5.65 -20.12
C ALA A 117 11.16 6.46 -20.78
N LYS A 118 12.44 6.22 -20.41
CA LYS A 118 13.61 6.82 -21.07
C LYS A 118 13.64 6.50 -22.57
N LYS A 119 13.44 5.23 -22.94
CA LYS A 119 13.39 4.82 -24.36
C LYS A 119 12.19 5.44 -25.10
N ARG A 120 11.01 5.50 -24.46
CA ARG A 120 9.80 6.14 -25.02
C ARG A 120 10.00 7.64 -25.23
N ALA A 121 10.60 8.34 -24.27
CA ALA A 121 10.92 9.77 -24.37
C ALA A 121 11.89 10.05 -25.52
N LYS A 122 12.95 9.24 -25.68
CA LYS A 122 13.88 9.33 -26.83
C LYS A 122 13.11 9.17 -28.16
N ARG A 123 12.22 8.18 -28.28
CA ARG A 123 11.39 7.96 -29.49
C ARG A 123 10.43 9.12 -29.75
N GLN A 124 9.78 9.66 -28.72
CA GLN A 124 8.86 10.80 -28.85
C GLN A 124 9.59 12.07 -29.30
N LYS A 125 10.78 12.36 -28.73
CA LYS A 125 11.61 13.50 -29.18
C LYS A 125 12.01 13.36 -30.65
N LYS A 126 12.46 12.17 -31.08
CA LYS A 126 12.76 11.90 -32.50
C LYS A 126 11.53 12.06 -33.40
N LYS A 127 10.34 11.60 -32.96
CA LYS A 127 9.07 11.76 -33.69
C LYS A 127 8.67 13.23 -33.82
N GLN A 128 8.80 14.02 -32.75
CA GLN A 128 8.52 15.45 -32.76
C GLN A 128 9.47 16.22 -33.69
N GLN A 129 10.77 15.94 -33.65
CA GLN A 129 11.75 16.54 -34.56
C GLN A 129 11.45 16.22 -36.04
N LYS A 130 11.10 14.96 -36.35
CA LYS A 130 10.68 14.58 -37.71
C LYS A 130 9.40 15.30 -38.15
N LYS A 131 8.43 15.48 -37.25
CA LYS A 131 7.21 16.24 -37.54
C LYS A 131 7.49 17.72 -37.77
N GLN A 132 8.38 18.33 -36.98
CA GLN A 132 8.82 19.71 -37.15
C GLN A 132 9.56 19.92 -38.47
N LYS A 133 10.48 19.02 -38.83
CA LYS A 133 11.17 19.07 -40.14
C LYS A 133 10.20 18.94 -41.31
N LYS A 134 9.28 17.96 -41.28
CA LYS A 134 8.23 17.82 -42.31
C LYS A 134 7.26 19.00 -42.36
N GLY A 135 6.98 19.64 -41.22
CA GLY A 135 6.15 20.86 -41.17
C GLY A 135 6.87 22.10 -41.71
N ALA A 136 8.18 22.19 -41.54
CA ALA A 136 9.01 23.25 -42.13
C ALA A 136 9.26 23.02 -43.63
N GLU A 137 9.46 21.77 -44.05
CA GLU A 137 9.59 21.38 -45.47
C GLU A 137 8.24 21.48 -46.21
N GLY A 138 7.11 21.23 -45.53
CA GLY A 138 5.76 21.46 -46.10
C GLY A 138 5.41 22.93 -46.31
N ALA A 139 6.16 23.87 -45.72
CA ALA A 139 6.06 25.30 -46.03
C ALA A 139 7.05 25.75 -47.13
N ALA A 140 7.97 24.87 -47.55
CA ALA A 140 9.06 25.23 -48.49
C ALA A 140 9.15 24.36 -49.75
N ALA A 141 8.48 23.21 -49.87
CA ALA A 141 8.62 22.34 -51.03
C ALA A 141 7.37 21.47 -51.28
N ASP A 142 6.48 22.01 -52.10
CA ASP A 142 5.88 21.24 -53.19
C ASP A 142 7.05 20.78 -54.09
N GLY A 143 7.47 19.52 -53.98
CA GLY A 143 8.44 18.93 -54.93
C GLY A 143 9.57 18.08 -54.36
N LYS A 144 9.57 16.81 -54.81
CA LYS A 144 10.63 15.78 -54.79
C LYS A 144 11.00 15.11 -53.46
N GLY A 145 10.66 13.82 -53.40
CA GLY A 145 11.17 12.88 -52.42
C GLY A 145 12.61 12.43 -52.69
N GLN A 146 13.30 12.00 -51.63
CA GLN A 146 14.39 11.05 -51.72
C GLN A 146 14.61 10.34 -50.38
N GLU A 147 14.75 9.03 -50.48
CA GLU A 147 15.14 8.06 -49.48
C GLU A 147 16.60 8.28 -49.02
N SER A 148 16.87 8.22 -47.72
CA SER A 148 18.22 7.93 -47.18
C SER A 148 18.11 7.49 -45.71
N GLY A 149 18.68 6.31 -45.43
CA GLY A 149 18.83 5.78 -44.08
C GLY A 149 20.04 6.37 -43.34
N GLU A 150 20.09 6.16 -42.03
CA GLU A 150 21.34 6.10 -41.27
C GLU A 150 21.08 5.34 -39.96
N SER A 151 21.87 4.28 -39.80
CA SER A 151 21.98 3.38 -38.66
C SER A 151 22.61 4.08 -37.46
N GLY A 152 22.23 3.68 -36.25
CA GLY A 152 22.76 4.24 -35.01
C GLY A 152 22.10 3.59 -33.81
N SER A 153 22.23 2.26 -33.72
CA SER A 153 21.87 1.48 -32.53
C SER A 153 23.10 1.43 -31.64
N GLU A 154 23.28 2.46 -30.81
CA GLU A 154 24.24 2.43 -29.71
C GLU A 154 23.75 1.40 -28.69
N ASP A 155 24.43 0.26 -28.71
CA ASP A 155 24.43 -0.79 -27.72
C ASP A 155 25.17 -0.27 -26.48
N ASP A 156 24.41 0.08 -25.43
CA ASP A 156 24.96 0.41 -24.12
C ASP A 156 24.65 -0.74 -23.16
N GLY A 157 25.64 -1.63 -23.02
CA GLY A 157 26.01 -2.37 -21.82
C GLY A 157 24.88 -3.04 -21.03
N GLN A 158 24.73 -4.35 -21.24
CA GLN A 158 24.08 -5.22 -20.27
C GLN A 158 24.79 -5.09 -18.91
N PRO A 159 24.10 -4.78 -17.80
CA PRO A 159 24.65 -5.08 -16.49
C PRO A 159 24.63 -6.60 -16.32
N GLY A 160 25.82 -7.21 -16.29
CA GLY A 160 26.00 -8.59 -15.91
C GLY A 160 25.34 -8.86 -14.55
N LEU A 161 24.54 -9.91 -14.50
CA LEU A 161 24.05 -10.50 -13.27
C LEU A 161 25.08 -11.59 -12.91
N ASP A 162 26.02 -11.26 -12.03
CA ASP A 162 26.69 -12.25 -11.17
C ASP A 162 25.88 -12.43 -9.88
#